data_AF-A0A838TLX7-F1
#
_entry.id   AF-A0A838TLX7-F1
#
_cell.length_a   1.000
_cell.length_b   1.000
_cell.length_c   1.000
_cell.angle_alpha   90.00
_cell.angle_beta   90.00
_cell.angle_gamma   90.00
#
_symmetry.space_group_name_H-M   'P 1'
#
loop_
_entity.id
_entity.type
_entity.pdbx_description
1 polymer ?
#
loop_
_entity_poly.entity_id
_entity_poly.type
_entity_poly.pdbx_seq_one_letter_code
_entity_poly.pdbx_strand_id
1 'polypeptide(L)'
;MDNSATILLLINPLAKKKKTNKIVKEIVAVLSDRKISFVSFTAVWPEEINFYKEVWIIGGDGTLNYFLNFYNSIEIPIVIFKGGTGNDFATRLYGKLS
;
A
#
# COMPACT_ATOMS: atom_id res chain seq x y z
N MET A 1 -9.16 -0.58 -20.21
CA MET A 1 -9.10 0.70 -19.47
C MET A 1 -7.63 0.92 -19.13
N ASP A 2 -7.08 2.06 -19.52
CA ASP A 2 -5.68 2.40 -19.24
C ASP A 2 -5.56 2.82 -17.77
N ASN A 3 -4.91 1.98 -16.95
CA ASN A 3 -4.73 2.21 -15.53
C ASN A 3 -3.42 2.93 -15.19
N SER A 4 -2.66 3.36 -16.20
CA SER A 4 -1.30 3.91 -16.04
C SER A 4 -1.22 5.18 -15.20
N ALA A 5 -2.34 5.86 -14.95
CA ALA A 5 -2.44 7.04 -14.09
C ALA A 5 -3.00 6.77 -12.68
N THR A 6 -3.39 5.53 -12.38
CA THR A 6 -4.11 5.16 -11.15
C THR A 6 -3.17 4.61 -10.09
N ILE A 7 -3.33 5.08 -8.85
CA ILE A 7 -2.62 4.55 -7.67
C ILE A 7 -3.29 3.26 -7.19
N LEU A 8 -2.51 2.20 -6.98
CA LEU A 8 -2.99 0.94 -6.42
C LEU A 8 -2.78 0.89 -4.90
N LEU A 9 -3.85 0.83 -4.11
CA LEU A 9 -3.79 0.64 -2.65
C LEU A 9 -3.95 -0.85 -2.30
N LEU A 10 -2.91 -1.46 -1.72
CA LEU A 10 -2.94 -2.84 -1.25
C LEU A 10 -3.00 -2.88 0.28
N ILE A 11 -4.11 -3.40 0.80
CA ILE A 11 -4.42 -3.42 2.22
C ILE A 11 -4.42 -4.87 2.69
N ASN A 12 -3.68 -5.17 3.76
CA ASN A 12 -3.70 -6.51 4.34
C ASN A 12 -4.95 -6.69 5.21
N PRO A 13 -5.83 -7.68 4.92
CA PRO A 13 -7.05 -7.92 5.70
C PRO A 13 -6.75 -8.41 7.13
N LEU A 14 -5.56 -8.97 7.35
CA LEU A 14 -5.09 -9.52 8.62
C LEU A 14 -4.28 -8.51 9.45
N ALA A 15 -3.93 -7.34 8.91
CA ALA A 15 -3.18 -6.33 9.64
C ALA A 15 -4.07 -5.69 10.74
N LYS A 16 -3.52 -5.53 11.96
CA LYS A 16 -4.17 -4.97 13.17
C LYS A 16 -5.27 -3.94 12.84
N LYS A 17 -6.52 -4.41 12.81
CA LYS A 17 -7.67 -3.79 12.12
C LYS A 17 -7.88 -2.31 12.43
N LYS A 18 -7.75 -1.86 13.69
CA LYS A 18 -8.05 -0.47 14.06
C LYS A 18 -7.07 0.55 13.47
N LYS A 19 -5.76 0.29 13.51
CA LYS A 19 -4.75 1.27 13.04
C LYS A 19 -4.72 1.34 11.51
N THR A 20 -4.73 0.18 10.85
CA THR A 20 -4.81 0.09 9.39
C THR A 20 -6.06 0.79 8.85
N ASN A 21 -7.23 0.56 9.45
CA ASN A 21 -8.47 1.21 8.99
C ASN A 21 -8.42 2.74 9.12
N LYS A 22 -7.80 3.26 10.18
CA LYS A 22 -7.63 4.72 10.33
C LYS A 22 -6.75 5.28 9.21
N ILE A 23 -5.62 4.65 8.92
CA ILE A 23 -4.70 5.06 7.87
C ILE A 23 -5.37 4.99 6.49
N VAL A 24 -6.07 3.88 6.18
CA VAL A 24 -6.81 3.73 4.93
C VAL A 24 -7.84 4.84 4.78
N LYS A 25 -8.59 5.15 5.84
CA LYS A 25 -9.60 6.22 5.82
C LYS A 25 -8.98 7.58 5.54
N GLU A 26 -7.84 7.90 6.16
CA GLU A 26 -7.11 9.15 5.94
C GLU A 26 -6.56 9.24 4.51
N ILE A 27 -5.95 8.17 4.00
CA ILE A 27 -5.43 8.11 2.63
C ILE A 27 -6.56 8.32 1.61
N VAL A 28 -7.65 7.56 1.74
CA VAL A 28 -8.80 7.66 0.83
C VAL A 28 -9.38 9.08 0.85
N ALA A 29 -9.55 9.68 2.03
CA ALA A 29 -10.05 11.04 2.15
C ALA A 29 -9.14 12.05 1.41
N VAL A 30 -7.82 11.97 1.59
CA VAL A 30 -6.85 12.87 0.94
C VAL A 30 -6.81 12.67 -0.57
N LEU A 31 -6.80 11.44 -1.06
CA LEU A 31 -6.76 11.15 -2.49
C LEU A 31 -8.05 11.60 -3.18
N SER A 32 -9.21 11.36 -2.56
CA SER A 32 -10.51 11.81 -3.08
C SER A 32 -10.63 13.33 -3.09
N ASP A 33 -10.23 14.02 -2.02
CA ASP A 33 -10.24 15.49 -1.93
C ASP A 33 -9.36 16.12 -3.02
N ARG A 34 -8.19 15.54 -3.28
CA ARG A 34 -7.27 15.97 -4.33
C ARG A 34 -7.63 15.48 -5.73
N LYS A 35 -8.73 14.74 -5.90
CA LYS A 35 -9.16 14.13 -7.18
C LYS A 35 -8.07 13.28 -7.84
N ILE A 36 -7.29 12.57 -7.03
CA ILE A 36 -6.27 11.63 -7.51
C ILE A 36 -6.93 10.27 -7.73
N SER A 37 -6.75 9.67 -8.90
CA SER A 37 -7.30 8.36 -9.23
C SER A 37 -6.62 7.26 -8.42
N PHE A 38 -7.40 6.43 -7.75
CA PHE A 38 -6.91 5.26 -7.03
C PHE A 38 -7.90 4.09 -7.07
N VAL A 39 -7.38 2.89 -6.86
CA VAL A 39 -8.16 1.66 -6.63
C VAL A 39 -7.62 0.97 -5.39
N SER A 40 -8.47 0.31 -4.61
CA SER A 40 -8.05 -0.36 -3.37
C SER A 40 -8.48 -1.82 -3.32
N PHE A 41 -7.58 -2.69 -2.89
CA PHE A 41 -7.83 -4.11 -2.67
C PHE A 41 -7.52 -4.51 -1.22
N THR A 42 -8.47 -5.18 -0.58
CA THR A 42 -8.38 -5.61 0.82
C THR A 42 -8.36 -7.12 1.01
N ALA A 43 -9.00 -7.89 0.14
CA ALA A 43 -9.15 -9.34 0.32
C ALA A 43 -8.36 -10.15 -0.71
N VAL A 44 -8.49 -9.78 -1.99
CA VAL A 44 -7.81 -10.44 -3.10
C VAL A 44 -7.05 -9.37 -3.85
N TRP A 45 -5.74 -9.53 -3.96
CA TRP A 45 -4.89 -8.59 -4.70
C TRP A 45 -4.84 -8.99 -6.18
N PRO A 46 -4.72 -8.03 -7.11
CA PRO A 46 -4.64 -8.33 -8.53
C PRO A 46 -3.37 -9.11 -8.84
N GLU A 47 -3.39 -10.00 -9.84
CA GLU A 47 -2.21 -10.73 -10.30
C GLU A 47 -1.19 -9.80 -10.99
N GLU A 48 -1.68 -8.78 -11.70
CA GLU A 48 -0.86 -7.82 -12.43
C GLU A 48 -0.95 -6.43 -11.82
N ILE A 49 0.22 -5.85 -11.52
CA ILE A 49 0.33 -4.51 -10.91
C ILE A 49 1.08 -3.50 -11.77
N ASN A 50 1.85 -3.94 -12.77
CA ASN A 50 2.73 -3.05 -13.54
C ASN A 50 1.96 -2.11 -14.51
N PHE A 51 0.63 -2.28 -14.62
CA PHE A 51 -0.24 -1.35 -15.35
C PHE A 51 -0.69 -0.14 -14.52
N TYR A 52 -0.37 -0.09 -13.22
CA TYR A 52 -0.67 1.05 -12.37
C TYR A 52 0.51 2.02 -12.33
N LYS A 53 0.24 3.26 -11.93
CA LYS A 53 1.29 4.28 -11.80
C LYS A 53 2.28 3.95 -10.68
N GLU A 54 1.74 3.48 -9.56
CA GLU A 54 2.46 3.20 -8.32
C GLU A 54 1.60 2.33 -7.40
N VAL A 55 2.25 1.61 -6.48
CA VAL A 55 1.58 0.73 -5.52
C VAL A 55 1.87 1.16 -4.09
N TRP A 56 0.81 1.34 -3.31
CA TRP A 56 0.85 1.78 -1.93
C TRP A 56 0.44 0.62 -1.02
N ILE A 57 1.40 0.11 -0.27
CA ILE A 57 1.22 -1.02 0.66
C ILE A 57 0.87 -0.47 2.03
N ILE A 58 -0.30 -0.85 2.56
CA ILE A 58 -0.80 -0.40 3.86
C ILE A 58 -0.83 -1.58 4.82
N GLY A 59 0.19 -1.67 5.68
CA GLY A 59 0.42 -2.85 6.52
C GLY A 59 1.68 -2.78 7.36
N GLY A 60 2.10 -3.92 7.89
CA GLY A 60 3.39 -4.08 8.58
C GLY A 60 4.37 -4.91 7.76
N ASP A 61 5.50 -5.29 8.36
CA ASP A 61 6.57 -6.04 7.66
C ASP A 61 6.06 -7.37 7.05
N GLY A 62 5.13 -8.07 7.72
CA GLY A 62 4.52 -9.28 7.17
C GLY A 62 3.71 -9.02 5.89
N THR A 63 3.10 -7.84 5.75
CA THR A 63 2.39 -7.44 4.53
C THR A 63 3.37 -7.16 3.39
N LEU A 64 4.47 -6.48 3.69
CA LEU A 64 5.53 -6.24 2.70
C LEU A 64 6.15 -7.56 2.25
N ASN A 65 6.45 -8.48 3.18
CA ASN A 65 6.98 -9.79 2.84
C ASN A 65 6.00 -10.59 1.96
N TYR A 66 4.71 -10.58 2.29
CA TYR A 66 3.70 -11.21 1.44
C TYR A 66 3.69 -10.58 0.03
N PHE A 67 3.70 -9.26 -0.07
CA PHE A 67 3.77 -8.55 -1.35
C PHE A 67 4.98 -8.95 -2.20
N LEU A 68 6.18 -8.96 -1.62
CA LEU A 68 7.42 -9.29 -2.31
C LEU A 68 7.47 -10.76 -2.77
N ASN A 69 6.80 -11.67 -2.06
CA ASN A 69 6.70 -13.08 -2.47
C ASN A 69 5.57 -13.33 -3.48
N PHE A 70 4.53 -12.49 -3.49
CA PHE A 70 3.38 -12.65 -4.38
C PHE A 70 3.69 -12.13 -5.79
N TYR A 71 4.47 -11.06 -5.91
CA TYR A 71 4.80 -10.44 -7.20
C TYR A 71 6.26 -10.72 -7.60
N ASN A 72 6.44 -11.44 -8.70
CA ASN A 72 7.77 -11.83 -9.22
C ASN A 72 8.48 -10.72 -10.02
N SER A 73 7.73 -9.76 -10.56
CA SER A 73 8.27 -8.59 -11.25
C SER A 73 7.52 -7.34 -10.80
N ILE A 74 8.26 -6.36 -10.29
CA ILE A 74 7.73 -5.08 -9.82
C ILE A 74 8.52 -3.98 -10.51
N GLU A 75 7.90 -3.34 -11.50
CA GLU A 75 8.50 -2.29 -12.32
C GLU A 75 8.03 -0.89 -11.93
N ILE A 76 7.06 -0.82 -11.02
CA ILE A 76 6.41 0.41 -10.57
C ILE A 76 6.92 0.83 -9.18
N PRO A 77 6.88 2.14 -8.86
CA PRO A 77 7.24 2.63 -7.53
C PRO A 77 6.39 2.02 -6.42
N ILE A 78 7.04 1.73 -5.28
CA ILE A 78 6.40 1.18 -4.08
C ILE A 78 6.41 2.23 -2.96
N VAL A 79 5.26 2.49 -2.36
CA VAL A 79 5.08 3.33 -1.18
C VAL A 79 4.58 2.48 -0.02
N ILE A 80 5.06 2.71 1.20
CA ILE A 80 4.71 1.90 2.37
C ILE A 80 4.12 2.78 3.48
N PHE A 81 2.86 2.52 3.83
CA PHE A 81 2.18 3.16 4.96
C PHE A 81 2.11 2.23 6.17
N LYS A 82 2.71 2.66 7.28
CA LYS A 82 2.93 1.85 8.50
C LYS A 82 1.64 1.57 9.28
N GLY A 83 1.04 0.40 9.07
CA GLY A 83 -0.12 -0.09 9.86
C GLY A 83 0.24 -0.93 11.10
N GLY A 84 1.49 -1.39 11.21
CA GLY A 84 1.95 -2.34 12.24
C GLY A 84 2.64 -1.73 13.47
N THR A 85 3.11 -2.61 14.36
CA THR A 85 3.97 -2.28 15.53
C THR A 85 5.43 -2.72 15.34
N GLY A 86 5.70 -3.77 14.56
CA GLY A 86 7.03 -4.08 14.00
C GLY A 86 7.12 -3.40 12.64
N ASN A 87 7.98 -2.40 12.53
CA ASN A 87 8.13 -1.55 11.35
C ASN A 87 9.62 -1.32 11.09
N ASP A 88 10.45 -2.34 11.26
CA ASP A 88 11.91 -2.17 11.22
C ASP A 88 12.36 -1.77 9.82
N PHE A 89 11.71 -2.30 8.78
CA PHE A 89 12.00 -1.94 7.40
C PHE A 89 11.62 -0.50 7.11
N ALA A 90 10.38 -0.11 7.41
CA ALA A 90 9.92 1.24 7.15
C ALA A 90 10.59 2.28 8.08
N THR A 91 11.15 1.87 9.23
CA THR A 91 11.98 2.74 10.09
C THR A 91 13.41 2.87 9.55
N ARG A 92 13.96 1.82 8.93
CA ARG A 92 15.23 1.91 8.20
C ARG A 92 15.10 2.73 6.91
N LEU A 93 13.98 2.62 6.20
CA LEU A 93 13.74 3.26 4.91
C LEU A 93 13.48 4.77 5.04
N TYR A 94 12.63 5.17 6.00
CA TYR A 94 12.28 6.58 6.23
C TYR A 94 13.08 7.24 7.36
N GLY A 95 13.95 6.49 8.03
CA GLY A 95 14.59 6.90 9.28
C GLY A 95 13.59 7.00 10.45
N LYS A 96 14.10 7.47 11.60
CA LYS A 96 13.25 8.13 12.59
C LYS A 96 12.96 9.53 12.05
N LEU A 97 11.79 9.73 11.44
CA LEU A 97 11.25 11.07 11.28
C LEU A 97 10.97 11.60 12.69
N SER A 98 11.93 12.36 13.22
CA SER A 98 11.81 13.17 14.43
C SER A 98 11.03 14.44 14.14
#